data_AF-A0AAV9IEZ4-F1
#
_entry.id   AF-A0AAV9IEZ4-F1
#
_cell.length_a   1.000
_cell.length_b   1.000
_cell.length_c   1.000
_cell.angle_alpha   90.00
_cell.angle_beta   90.00
_cell.angle_gamma   90.00
#
_symmetry.space_group_name_H-M   'P 1'
#
loop_
_entity.id
_entity.type
_entity.pdbx_description
1 polymer ?
#
loop_
_entity_poly.entity_id
_entity_poly.type
_entity_poly.pdbx_seq_one_letter_code
_entity_poly.pdbx_strand_id
1 'polypeptide(L)'
;MGKHKTKDRLFVTRTEHEFHFGGKRQFDGEWVPTAKLPLAHCALTFQPCENPVCAPDGTVFEVLHILPYLKKYGKHPITGEPLDSGQLTTLKFHKNEQGQYYCPVLYEPFTDDTEIACIRTTGNVYSWQAINELNLKQKYFKDLLTGEPFTKNDIIVLHTRNNNLQSATKRQKPVTEKPSAHKDSENRRAFIRETPSLTCTTWSSDSSTKKESTTKSPSLPKGYCTIVTNHGNLNFELDSETAPKATRFFLLSLQRGCLNGVRLFYEAGMNCIRTAELQGLPGGEDKLTETRLKGHIDPYVEEGLAANKLLISSKYRLKKTCHFVISCEGSKGLEGNYVIFGTLVGKRETAQALVKGYVEELVIEGMKIYVDPWEDKIK
;
A
#
# COMPACT_ATOMS: atom_id res chain seq x y z
N MET A 1 -74.10 11.60 -15.86
CA MET A 1 -73.57 12.71 -15.02
C MET A 1 -72.11 12.43 -14.71
N GLY A 2 -71.18 13.10 -15.39
CA GLY A 2 -69.74 12.87 -15.26
C GLY A 2 -69.15 13.55 -14.02
N LYS A 3 -68.57 12.77 -13.12
CA LYS A 3 -67.80 13.24 -11.96
C LYS A 3 -66.37 13.61 -12.40
N HIS A 4 -66.16 14.78 -13.00
CA HIS A 4 -64.82 15.28 -13.35
C HIS A 4 -64.67 16.78 -13.03
N LYS A 5 -65.08 17.21 -11.82
CA LYS A 5 -65.01 18.61 -11.39
C LYS A 5 -64.18 18.87 -10.11
N THR A 6 -63.25 17.99 -9.76
CA THR A 6 -62.56 18.07 -8.45
C THR A 6 -61.03 18.03 -8.49
N LYS A 7 -60.40 18.30 -9.64
CA LYS A 7 -58.93 18.32 -9.77
C LYS A 7 -58.32 19.65 -10.25
N ASP A 8 -59.13 20.70 -10.43
CA ASP A 8 -58.60 22.07 -10.62
C ASP A 8 -58.28 22.68 -9.25
N ARG A 9 -57.02 22.53 -8.83
CA ARG A 9 -56.46 23.18 -7.64
C ARG A 9 -55.17 23.89 -8.05
N LEU A 10 -54.84 25.00 -7.39
CA LEU A 10 -53.64 25.81 -7.69
C LEU A 10 -52.31 25.14 -7.30
N PHE A 11 -52.36 23.95 -6.68
CA PHE A 11 -51.19 23.19 -6.26
C PHE A 11 -51.33 21.75 -6.72
N VAL A 12 -50.20 21.14 -7.07
CA VAL A 12 -50.13 19.73 -7.46
C VAL A 12 -50.00 18.89 -6.21
N THR A 13 -50.89 17.90 -6.02
CA THR A 13 -50.75 16.96 -4.89
C THR A 13 -49.60 15.97 -5.12
N ARG A 14 -49.04 15.39 -4.04
CA ARG A 14 -47.96 14.38 -4.14
C ARG A 14 -48.30 13.27 -5.14
N THR A 15 -49.52 12.75 -5.05
CA THR A 15 -50.03 11.69 -5.94
C THR A 15 -50.13 12.15 -7.39
N GLU A 16 -50.55 13.39 -7.64
CA GLU A 16 -50.60 13.97 -8.99
C GLU A 16 -49.21 14.25 -9.58
N HIS A 17 -48.27 14.67 -8.73
CA HIS A 17 -46.88 14.87 -9.12
C HIS A 17 -46.21 13.54 -9.49
N GLU A 18 -46.55 12.47 -8.76
CA GLU A 18 -45.95 11.15 -8.89
C GLU A 18 -46.50 10.33 -10.07
N PHE A 19 -47.80 10.38 -10.35
CA PHE A 19 -48.43 9.45 -11.31
C PHE A 19 -49.07 10.11 -12.52
N HIS A 20 -49.21 11.44 -12.56
CA HIS A 20 -49.99 12.10 -13.61
C HIS A 20 -49.16 13.08 -14.44
N PHE A 21 -48.88 14.27 -13.91
CA PHE A 21 -48.39 15.40 -14.73
C PHE A 21 -47.22 16.17 -14.12
N GLY A 22 -46.81 15.89 -12.88
CA GLY A 22 -45.74 16.66 -12.23
C GLY A 22 -44.32 16.28 -12.63
N GLY A 23 -44.13 15.45 -13.66
CA GLY A 23 -42.80 15.16 -14.18
C GLY A 23 -41.88 14.39 -13.23
N LYS A 24 -42.43 13.65 -12.25
CA LYS A 24 -41.64 12.73 -11.45
C LYS A 24 -41.00 11.69 -12.38
N ARG A 25 -39.68 11.79 -12.56
CA ARG A 25 -38.91 10.73 -13.23
C ARG A 25 -39.11 9.44 -12.44
N GLN A 26 -39.48 8.36 -13.12
CA GLN A 26 -39.45 7.04 -12.51
C GLN A 26 -38.02 6.83 -12.00
N PHE A 27 -37.91 6.48 -10.72
CA PHE A 27 -36.62 6.22 -10.12
C PHE A 27 -36.22 4.83 -10.59
N ASP A 28 -35.74 4.74 -11.83
CA ASP A 28 -34.97 3.62 -12.30
C ASP A 28 -33.83 3.49 -11.28
N GLY A 29 -33.61 2.32 -10.70
CA GLY A 29 -32.76 2.13 -9.51
C GLY A 29 -31.29 2.59 -9.63
N GLU A 30 -30.91 3.24 -10.73
CA GLU A 30 -29.71 4.05 -10.89
C GLU A 30 -29.86 5.36 -10.10
N TRP A 31 -29.52 5.24 -8.83
CA TRP A 31 -29.22 6.32 -7.91
C TRP A 31 -28.49 7.49 -8.61
N VAL A 32 -29.14 8.65 -8.69
CA VAL A 32 -28.47 9.90 -9.09
C VAL A 32 -27.39 10.15 -8.04
N PRO A 33 -26.11 10.29 -8.43
CA PRO A 33 -25.05 10.43 -7.46
C PRO A 33 -25.29 11.66 -6.61
N THR A 34 -25.63 11.43 -5.34
CA THR A 34 -25.77 12.50 -4.37
C THR A 34 -24.38 13.11 -4.25
N ALA A 35 -24.25 14.43 -4.43
CA ALA A 35 -22.98 15.12 -4.32
C ALA A 35 -22.29 14.68 -3.02
N LYS A 36 -21.07 14.15 -3.13
CA LYS A 36 -20.30 13.67 -1.98
C LYS A 36 -20.05 14.87 -1.07
N LEU A 37 -20.24 14.68 0.24
CA LEU A 37 -19.87 15.71 1.20
C LEU A 37 -18.34 15.86 1.15
N PRO A 38 -17.80 17.09 1.03
CA PRO A 38 -16.36 17.26 0.99
C PRO A 38 -15.70 16.76 2.28
N LEU A 39 -14.41 16.43 2.18
CA LEU A 39 -13.64 15.97 3.34
C LEU A 39 -13.72 16.97 4.50
N ALA A 40 -13.78 16.46 5.74
CA ALA A 40 -13.85 17.25 6.97
C ALA A 40 -15.08 18.17 7.09
N HIS A 41 -16.23 17.76 6.54
CA HIS A 41 -17.51 18.43 6.76
C HIS A 41 -18.42 17.60 7.67
N CYS A 42 -19.25 18.30 8.44
CA CYS A 42 -20.15 17.68 9.40
C CYS A 42 -21.38 17.09 8.70
N ALA A 43 -21.65 15.81 8.91
CA ALA A 43 -22.81 15.15 8.31
C ALA A 43 -24.17 15.63 8.86
N LEU A 44 -24.18 16.33 10.00
CA LEU A 44 -25.39 16.93 10.59
C LEU A 44 -25.71 18.32 10.03
N THR A 45 -24.70 19.17 9.86
CA THR A 45 -24.89 20.58 9.49
C THR A 45 -24.46 20.89 8.05
N PHE A 46 -23.75 19.97 7.40
CA PHE A 46 -23.13 20.12 6.08
C PHE A 46 -22.12 21.28 5.99
N GLN A 47 -21.62 21.74 7.14
CA GLN A 47 -20.61 22.79 7.24
C GLN A 47 -19.21 22.19 7.47
N PRO A 48 -18.14 22.91 7.10
CA PRO A 48 -16.77 22.53 7.47
C PRO A 48 -16.64 22.34 8.99
N CYS A 49 -15.96 21.27 9.41
CA CYS A 49 -15.68 21.02 10.82
C CYS A 49 -14.44 21.82 11.28
N GLU A 50 -14.52 22.37 12.49
CA GLU A 50 -13.39 22.90 13.24
C GLU A 50 -12.82 21.82 14.18
N ASN A 51 -13.70 21.11 14.89
CA ASN A 51 -13.33 20.01 15.78
C ASN A 51 -14.01 18.72 15.29
N PRO A 52 -13.45 18.09 14.24
CA PRO A 52 -14.05 16.90 13.67
C PRO A 52 -13.95 15.69 14.62
N VAL A 53 -15.04 14.96 14.73
CA VAL A 53 -15.11 13.63 15.34
C VAL A 53 -15.74 12.65 14.36
N CYS A 54 -15.41 11.36 14.46
CA CYS A 54 -16.11 10.32 13.72
C CYS A 54 -16.82 9.33 14.65
N ALA A 55 -17.92 8.79 14.14
CA ALA A 55 -18.55 7.61 14.68
C ALA A 55 -17.82 6.33 14.21
N PRO A 56 -18.09 5.15 14.82
CA PRO A 56 -17.43 3.89 14.46
C PRO A 56 -17.67 3.44 13.01
N ASP A 57 -18.72 3.92 12.36
CA ASP A 57 -19.05 3.67 10.96
C ASP A 57 -18.24 4.55 9.98
N GLY A 58 -17.46 5.50 10.50
CA GLY A 58 -16.67 6.45 9.71
C GLY A 58 -17.37 7.77 9.41
N THR A 59 -18.62 7.96 9.83
CA THR A 59 -19.34 9.23 9.60
C THR A 59 -18.71 10.36 10.41
N VAL A 60 -18.40 11.48 9.75
CA VAL A 60 -17.75 12.65 10.37
C VAL A 60 -18.78 13.67 10.85
N PHE A 61 -18.58 14.18 12.07
CA PHE A 61 -19.41 15.21 12.69
C PHE A 61 -18.56 16.30 13.34
N GLU A 62 -19.17 17.44 13.61
CA GLU A 62 -18.62 18.49 14.47
C GLU A 62 -19.01 18.21 15.93
N VAL A 63 -18.03 18.22 16.85
CA VAL A 63 -18.22 17.93 18.28
C VAL A 63 -19.36 18.75 18.88
N LEU A 64 -19.39 20.05 18.56
CA LEU A 64 -20.38 21.00 19.09
C LEU A 64 -21.82 20.64 18.72
N HIS A 65 -22.03 19.94 17.61
CA HIS A 65 -23.35 19.60 17.09
C HIS A 65 -23.77 18.16 17.44
N ILE A 66 -22.83 17.22 17.40
CA ILE A 66 -23.14 15.81 17.68
C ILE A 66 -23.40 15.55 19.17
N LEU A 67 -22.67 16.19 20.08
CA LEU A 67 -22.87 15.94 21.51
C LEU A 67 -24.26 16.34 22.02
N PRO A 68 -24.83 17.53 21.68
CA PRO A 68 -26.22 17.86 22.00
C PRO A 68 -27.21 16.89 21.36
N TYR A 69 -26.95 16.44 20.13
CA TYR A 69 -27.80 15.48 19.44
C TYR A 69 -27.85 14.14 20.18
N LEU A 70 -26.69 13.59 20.55
CA LEU A 70 -26.61 12.32 21.29
C LEU A 70 -27.24 12.42 22.68
N LYS A 71 -27.07 13.53 23.39
CA LYS A 71 -27.77 13.76 24.67
C LYS A 71 -29.29 13.72 24.54
N LYS A 72 -29.83 14.20 23.42
CA LYS A 72 -31.27 14.26 23.19
C LYS A 72 -31.86 12.96 22.66
N TYR A 73 -31.16 12.27 21.75
CA TYR A 73 -31.71 11.14 21.00
C TYR A 73 -31.03 9.79 21.29
N GLY A 74 -29.78 9.78 21.76
CA GLY A 74 -29.02 8.55 22.06
C GLY A 74 -28.80 7.62 20.86
N LYS A 75 -28.84 8.16 19.64
CA LYS A 75 -28.81 7.41 18.38
C LYS A 75 -27.92 8.09 17.36
N HIS A 76 -27.45 7.34 16.37
CA HIS A 76 -26.69 7.85 15.23
C HIS A 76 -27.62 8.59 14.26
N PRO A 77 -27.29 9.82 13.82
CA PRO A 77 -28.20 10.67 13.05
C PRO A 77 -28.47 10.19 11.62
N ILE A 78 -27.58 9.38 11.04
CA ILE A 78 -27.74 8.84 9.67
C ILE A 78 -28.35 7.44 9.67
N THR A 79 -27.82 6.56 10.53
CA THR A 79 -28.17 5.13 10.51
C THR A 79 -29.30 4.78 11.49
N GLY A 80 -29.51 5.61 12.52
CA GLY A 80 -30.50 5.38 13.57
C GLY A 80 -30.10 4.36 14.65
N GLU A 81 -28.90 3.77 14.54
CA GLU A 81 -28.35 2.82 15.51
C GLU A 81 -28.01 3.50 16.84
N PRO A 82 -28.02 2.79 17.98
CA PRO A 82 -27.63 3.37 19.26
C PRO A 82 -26.17 3.84 19.20
N LEU A 83 -25.92 5.10 19.57
CA LEU A 83 -24.59 5.70 19.59
C LEU A 83 -24.43 6.52 20.87
N ASP A 84 -23.31 6.32 21.56
CA ASP A 84 -22.95 7.10 22.75
C ASP A 84 -21.73 8.00 22.49
N SER A 85 -21.62 9.06 23.27
CA SER A 85 -20.53 10.03 23.24
C SER A 85 -19.14 9.39 23.41
N GLY A 86 -19.01 8.34 24.23
CA GLY A 86 -17.74 7.63 24.44
C GLY A 86 -17.26 6.81 23.23
N GLN A 87 -18.12 6.58 22.24
CA GLN A 87 -17.77 5.86 21.01
C GLN A 87 -17.27 6.79 19.91
N LEU A 88 -17.37 8.11 20.12
CA LEU A 88 -16.85 9.09 19.18
C LEU A 88 -15.33 9.20 19.28
N THR A 89 -14.68 9.32 18.14
CA THR A 89 -13.23 9.48 18.03
C THR A 89 -12.91 10.87 17.51
N THR A 90 -12.09 11.64 18.21
CA THR A 90 -11.60 12.95 17.72
C THR A 90 -10.63 12.76 16.58
N LEU A 91 -10.85 13.44 15.47
CA LEU A 91 -10.02 13.36 14.27
C LEU A 91 -8.95 14.47 14.27
N LYS A 92 -7.72 14.09 13.96
CA LYS A 92 -6.58 14.99 13.79
C LYS A 92 -6.15 14.99 12.32
N PHE A 93 -6.55 16.04 11.61
CA PHE A 93 -6.15 16.25 10.21
C PHE A 93 -4.88 17.10 10.14
N HIS A 94 -4.01 16.78 9.18
CA HIS A 94 -2.79 17.55 8.89
C HIS A 94 -3.00 18.39 7.63
N LYS A 95 -2.53 19.65 7.66
CA LYS A 95 -2.60 20.58 6.53
C LYS A 95 -1.20 20.96 6.07
N ASN A 96 -1.00 21.04 4.76
CA ASN A 96 0.25 21.50 4.17
C ASN A 96 0.34 23.04 4.18
N GLU A 97 1.44 23.60 3.70
CA GLU A 97 1.65 25.06 3.60
C GLU A 97 0.59 25.77 2.74
N GLN A 98 -0.04 25.05 1.81
CA GLN A 98 -1.11 25.53 0.94
C GLN A 98 -2.50 25.41 1.57
N GLY A 99 -2.61 24.93 2.82
CA GLY A 99 -3.87 24.76 3.54
C GLY A 99 -4.69 23.53 3.13
N GLN A 100 -4.16 22.66 2.26
CA GLN A 100 -4.81 21.42 1.84
C GLN A 100 -4.56 20.29 2.83
N TYR A 101 -5.56 19.45 3.05
CA TYR A 101 -5.42 18.26 3.89
C TYR A 101 -4.54 17.22 3.20
N TYR A 102 -3.63 16.59 3.95
CA TYR A 102 -2.70 15.62 3.40
C TYR A 102 -2.42 14.48 4.38
N CYS A 103 -1.94 13.35 3.85
CA CYS A 103 -1.49 12.24 4.65
C CYS A 103 -0.11 12.55 5.24
N PRO A 104 0.05 12.58 6.58
CA PRO A 104 1.30 12.98 7.23
C PRO A 104 2.46 11.99 7.02
N VAL A 105 2.17 10.79 6.52
CA VAL A 105 3.18 9.74 6.28
C VAL A 105 3.62 9.70 4.82
N LEU A 106 2.66 9.77 3.88
CA LEU A 106 2.97 9.75 2.45
C LEU A 106 3.25 11.15 1.87
N TYR A 107 2.93 12.20 2.62
CA TYR A 107 3.02 13.60 2.19
C TYR A 107 2.18 13.92 0.94
N GLU A 108 1.19 13.09 0.64
CA GLU A 108 0.27 13.27 -0.49
C GLU A 108 -1.01 13.98 -0.03
N PRO A 109 -1.48 15.00 -0.77
CA PRO A 109 -2.75 15.66 -0.47
C PRO A 109 -3.93 14.70 -0.70
N PHE A 110 -4.96 14.82 0.12
CA PHE A 110 -6.19 14.06 -0.07
C PHE A 110 -6.99 14.63 -1.24
N THR A 111 -7.38 13.76 -2.16
CA THR A 111 -8.30 14.06 -3.25
C THR A 111 -9.60 13.27 -3.10
N ASP A 112 -10.63 13.59 -3.88
CA ASP A 112 -11.94 12.93 -3.81
C ASP A 112 -11.90 11.41 -4.05
N ASP A 113 -10.83 10.93 -4.69
CA ASP A 113 -10.59 9.51 -5.01
C ASP A 113 -9.64 8.81 -4.03
N THR A 114 -9.07 9.53 -3.07
CA THR A 114 -8.19 8.95 -2.05
C THR A 114 -9.01 8.25 -0.98
N GLU A 115 -8.70 6.99 -0.69
CA GLU A 115 -9.29 6.29 0.45
C GLU A 115 -8.63 6.78 1.74
N ILE A 116 -9.43 7.14 2.73
CA ILE A 116 -8.98 7.81 3.96
C ILE A 116 -9.48 7.02 5.15
N ALA A 117 -8.61 6.81 6.12
CA ALA A 117 -8.93 6.11 7.35
C ALA A 117 -8.20 6.74 8.54
N CYS A 118 -8.78 6.61 9.72
CA CYS A 118 -8.16 7.05 10.96
C CYS A 118 -7.91 5.87 11.91
N ILE A 119 -7.01 6.09 12.86
CA ILE A 119 -6.75 5.17 13.95
C ILE A 119 -7.50 5.66 15.19
N ARG A 120 -8.41 4.83 15.73
CA ARG A 120 -9.31 5.16 16.84
C ARG A 120 -8.59 5.59 18.11
N THR A 121 -7.44 5.00 18.42
CA THR A 121 -6.68 5.27 19.65
C THR A 121 -6.09 6.68 19.66
N THR A 122 -5.52 7.12 18.54
CA THR A 122 -4.76 8.38 18.44
C THR A 122 -5.57 9.51 17.80
N GLY A 123 -6.57 9.15 16.99
CA GLY A 123 -7.36 10.07 16.18
C GLY A 123 -6.68 10.52 14.89
N ASN A 124 -5.46 10.07 14.61
CA ASN A 124 -4.70 10.51 13.44
C ASN A 124 -5.30 9.96 12.14
N VAL A 125 -5.38 10.83 11.13
CA VAL A 125 -5.96 10.52 9.83
C VAL A 125 -4.87 10.26 8.80
N TYR A 126 -4.99 9.16 8.07
CA TYR A 126 -4.04 8.70 7.06
C TYR A 126 -4.74 8.31 5.77
N SER A 127 -3.97 8.20 4.69
CA SER A 127 -4.44 7.47 3.51
C SER A 127 -4.56 5.98 3.85
N TRP A 128 -5.59 5.33 3.32
CA TRP A 128 -5.76 3.88 3.44
C TRP A 128 -4.55 3.13 2.89
N GLN A 129 -3.92 3.67 1.84
CA GLN A 129 -2.68 3.13 1.31
C GLN A 129 -1.58 3.05 2.38
N ALA A 130 -1.39 4.12 3.17
CA ALA A 130 -0.39 4.13 4.24
C ALA A 130 -0.69 3.06 5.29
N ILE A 131 -1.94 2.98 5.77
CA ILE A 131 -2.34 1.97 6.77
C ILE A 131 -2.21 0.55 6.21
N ASN A 132 -2.61 0.34 4.95
CA ASN A 132 -2.55 -0.97 4.33
C ASN A 132 -1.11 -1.45 4.15
N GLU A 133 -0.22 -0.58 3.66
CA GLU A 133 1.17 -0.92 3.37
C GLU A 133 2.02 -1.01 4.64
N LEU A 134 1.93 -0.01 5.50
CA LEU A 134 2.81 0.13 6.66
C LEU A 134 2.30 -0.59 7.90
N ASN A 135 0.97 -0.74 8.07
CA ASN A 135 0.41 -1.43 9.23
C ASN A 135 -0.07 -2.84 8.88
N LEU A 136 -1.03 -2.97 7.96
CA LEU A 136 -1.72 -4.25 7.73
C LEU A 136 -0.81 -5.31 7.09
N LYS A 137 -0.13 -4.98 5.98
CA LYS A 137 0.78 -5.91 5.28
C LYS A 137 1.98 -6.30 6.14
N GLN A 138 2.54 -5.36 6.88
CA GLN A 138 3.70 -5.57 7.74
C GLN A 138 3.35 -6.13 9.13
N LYS A 139 2.05 -6.28 9.45
CA LYS A 139 1.56 -6.62 10.80
C LYS A 139 2.11 -5.69 11.88
N TYR A 140 2.36 -4.44 11.52
CA TYR A 140 2.90 -3.41 12.41
C TYR A 140 1.74 -2.58 12.97
N PHE A 141 1.13 -3.06 14.05
CA PHE A 141 -0.05 -2.42 14.65
C PHE A 141 0.32 -1.34 15.67
N LYS A 142 1.06 -0.34 15.20
CA LYS A 142 1.38 0.89 15.95
C LYS A 142 1.12 2.10 15.09
N ASP A 143 0.56 3.15 15.67
CA ASP A 143 0.26 4.39 14.97
C ASP A 143 1.54 4.97 14.36
N LEU A 144 1.45 5.42 13.10
CA LEU A 144 2.60 5.76 12.29
C LEU A 144 3.28 7.08 12.70
N LEU A 145 2.61 7.94 13.47
CA LEU A 145 3.18 9.19 13.98
C LEU A 145 3.62 9.08 15.44
N THR A 146 2.78 8.47 16.26
CA THR A 146 2.94 8.48 17.73
C THR A 146 3.52 7.18 18.27
N GLY A 147 3.45 6.09 17.51
CA GLY A 147 3.93 4.77 17.93
C GLY A 147 3.02 4.06 18.93
N GLU A 148 1.83 4.60 19.24
CA GLU A 148 0.86 3.97 20.14
C GLU A 148 0.32 2.67 19.54
N PRO A 149 0.28 1.56 20.30
CA PRO A 149 -0.24 0.30 19.81
C PRO A 149 -1.75 0.39 19.57
N PHE A 150 -2.22 -0.24 18.50
CA PHE A 150 -3.65 -0.35 18.20
C PHE A 150 -3.98 -1.75 17.67
N THR A 151 -5.25 -2.05 17.44
CA THR A 151 -5.72 -3.34 16.89
C THR A 151 -6.41 -3.14 15.55
N LYS A 152 -6.58 -4.20 14.76
CA LYS A 152 -7.25 -4.09 13.45
C LYS A 152 -8.66 -3.48 13.52
N ASN A 153 -9.37 -3.67 14.64
CA ASN A 153 -10.70 -3.11 14.87
C ASN A 153 -10.68 -1.61 15.15
N ASP A 154 -9.50 -1.04 15.41
CA ASP A 154 -9.33 0.39 15.69
C ASP A 154 -9.13 1.20 14.42
N ILE A 155 -9.05 0.56 13.26
CA ILE A 155 -8.96 1.24 11.96
C ILE A 155 -10.38 1.59 11.52
N ILE A 156 -10.69 2.87 11.44
CA ILE A 156 -11.99 3.38 11.00
C ILE A 156 -11.80 4.00 9.61
N VAL A 157 -12.54 3.51 8.61
CA VAL A 157 -12.50 4.05 7.26
C VAL A 157 -13.47 5.22 7.17
N LEU A 158 -12.96 6.42 6.87
CA LEU A 158 -13.75 7.65 6.78
C LEU A 158 -14.31 7.86 5.37
N HIS A 159 -13.49 7.56 4.35
CA HIS A 159 -13.87 7.77 2.95
C HIS A 159 -13.36 6.63 2.07
N THR A 160 -14.21 6.16 1.17
CA THR A 160 -13.94 5.03 0.28
C THR A 160 -14.06 5.45 -1.18
N ARG A 161 -13.22 4.90 -2.07
CA ARG A 161 -13.21 5.23 -3.50
C ARG A 161 -14.51 4.80 -4.20
N ASN A 162 -15.03 3.64 -3.81
CA ASN A 162 -16.31 3.10 -4.29
C ASN A 162 -17.40 3.25 -3.22
N ASN A 163 -18.18 4.33 -3.30
CA ASN A 163 -19.34 4.54 -2.41
C ASN A 163 -20.55 3.64 -2.71
N ASN A 164 -20.40 2.58 -3.52
CA ASN A 164 -21.45 1.57 -3.70
C ASN A 164 -21.74 0.79 -2.40
N LEU A 165 -20.99 1.03 -1.31
CA LEU A 165 -21.13 0.30 -0.04
C LEU A 165 -21.49 1.14 1.18
N GLN A 166 -21.61 2.47 1.09
CA GLN A 166 -21.99 3.30 2.25
C GLN A 166 -23.52 3.45 2.45
N SER A 167 -24.34 2.70 1.71
CA SER A 167 -25.76 2.53 2.02
C SER A 167 -26.26 1.09 1.84
N ALA A 168 -25.35 0.11 1.94
CA ALA A 168 -25.69 -1.31 1.93
C ALA A 168 -25.40 -1.97 3.29
N THR A 169 -25.75 -1.30 4.39
CA THR A 169 -26.23 -2.05 5.56
C THR A 169 -27.36 -2.91 5.01
N LYS A 170 -27.20 -4.24 5.05
CA LYS A 170 -28.21 -5.21 4.60
C LYS A 170 -29.60 -4.67 4.94
N ARG A 171 -30.34 -4.20 3.93
CA ARG A 171 -31.80 -4.22 4.03
C ARG A 171 -32.11 -5.68 4.22
N GLN A 172 -32.38 -6.07 5.47
CA GLN A 172 -32.97 -7.37 5.76
C GLN A 172 -34.17 -7.46 4.82
N LYS A 173 -34.17 -8.46 3.94
CA LYS A 173 -35.38 -8.77 3.16
C LYS A 173 -36.50 -8.90 4.19
N PRO A 174 -37.69 -8.33 3.95
CA PRO A 174 -38.82 -8.56 4.82
C PRO A 174 -39.00 -10.07 4.94
N VAL A 175 -38.92 -10.59 6.16
CA VAL A 175 -39.28 -11.98 6.44
C VAL A 175 -40.78 -12.07 6.17
N THR A 176 -41.13 -12.61 5.01
CA THR A 176 -42.46 -13.17 4.79
C THR A 176 -42.54 -14.43 5.64
N GLU A 177 -43.15 -14.30 6.82
CA GLU A 177 -43.64 -15.43 7.60
C GLU A 177 -44.63 -16.25 6.75
N LYS A 178 -44.40 -17.56 6.67
CA LYS A 178 -45.47 -18.54 6.46
C LYS A 178 -45.32 -19.65 7.49
N PRO A 179 -46.44 -20.20 7.98
CA PRO A 179 -46.54 -20.76 9.32
C PRO A 179 -46.00 -22.19 9.46
N SER A 180 -45.72 -22.52 10.71
CA SER A 180 -45.22 -23.75 11.31
C SER A 180 -46.03 -25.02 11.02
N ALA A 181 -45.35 -26.17 11.00
CA ALA A 181 -45.89 -27.42 11.52
C ALA A 181 -44.76 -28.24 12.20
N HIS A 182 -44.86 -28.37 13.52
CA HIS A 182 -44.12 -29.33 14.35
C HIS A 182 -44.45 -30.77 13.96
N LYS A 183 -43.49 -31.68 14.16
CA LYS A 183 -43.71 -32.99 14.79
C LYS A 183 -42.38 -33.58 15.27
N ASP A 184 -42.24 -33.67 16.59
CA ASP A 184 -41.29 -34.52 17.28
C ASP A 184 -41.59 -36.00 17.05
N SER A 185 -40.58 -36.87 17.10
CA SER A 185 -40.54 -37.98 18.06
C SER A 185 -39.20 -38.73 18.01
N GLU A 186 -38.90 -39.34 19.16
CA GLU A 186 -37.62 -39.79 19.67
C GLU A 186 -37.17 -41.19 19.17
N ASN A 187 -35.90 -41.49 19.53
CA ASN A 187 -35.43 -42.74 20.15
C ASN A 187 -34.70 -43.77 19.24
N ARG A 188 -33.39 -43.98 19.48
CA ARG A 188 -32.80 -45.16 20.18
C ARG A 188 -31.31 -45.39 19.87
N ARG A 189 -30.50 -45.27 20.94
CA ARG A 189 -29.37 -46.11 21.43
C ARG A 189 -28.52 -46.97 20.46
N ALA A 190 -27.19 -46.85 20.58
CA ALA A 190 -26.23 -47.86 21.11
C ALA A 190 -24.77 -47.32 21.00
N PHE A 191 -24.02 -47.15 22.10
CA PHE A 191 -22.96 -48.09 22.58
C PHE A 191 -22.03 -48.57 21.44
N ILE A 192 -20.74 -48.19 21.41
CA ILE A 192 -19.62 -48.87 22.10
C ILE A 192 -18.45 -47.88 22.31
N ARG A 193 -17.89 -47.90 23.53
CA ARG A 193 -16.54 -47.43 23.89
C ARG A 193 -15.57 -48.58 23.63
N GLU A 194 -14.38 -48.32 23.09
CA GLU A 194 -13.13 -48.95 23.55
C GLU A 194 -11.89 -48.19 23.04
N THR A 195 -10.83 -48.29 23.85
CA THR A 195 -9.65 -47.43 24.03
C THR A 195 -8.41 -47.87 23.23
N PRO A 196 -7.26 -47.17 23.28
CA PRO A 196 -6.20 -47.21 22.27
C PRO A 196 -5.15 -48.31 22.52
N SER A 197 -4.38 -48.69 21.50
CA SER A 197 -3.12 -49.42 21.69
C SER A 197 -2.04 -49.00 20.68
N LEU A 198 -0.80 -49.01 21.18
CA LEU A 198 0.48 -48.72 20.54
C LEU A 198 1.19 -50.04 20.19
N THR A 199 1.83 -50.15 19.02
CA THR A 199 3.08 -50.93 18.68
C THR A 199 3.22 -51.07 17.15
N CYS A 200 4.36 -51.32 16.51
CA CYS A 200 5.74 -50.83 16.54
C CYS A 200 6.40 -51.36 15.22
N THR A 201 7.18 -50.51 14.52
CA THR A 201 8.34 -50.76 13.62
C THR A 201 8.39 -51.94 12.64
N THR A 202 8.63 -51.63 11.35
CA THR A 202 9.50 -52.44 10.49
C THR A 202 10.46 -51.54 9.70
N TRP A 203 11.76 -51.81 9.84
CA TRP A 203 12.88 -51.19 9.12
C TRP A 203 12.94 -51.67 7.66
N SER A 204 13.43 -50.81 6.76
CA SER A 204 14.15 -51.24 5.56
C SER A 204 15.25 -50.24 5.23
N SER A 205 16.42 -50.77 4.91
CA SER A 205 17.72 -50.10 4.90
C SER A 205 18.17 -49.69 3.50
N ASP A 206 18.75 -48.50 3.46
CA ASP A 206 19.80 -47.93 2.61
C ASP A 206 20.08 -48.47 1.19
N SER A 207 20.13 -47.50 0.26
CA SER A 207 21.36 -47.32 -0.54
C SER A 207 21.77 -45.85 -0.52
N SER A 208 23.01 -45.66 -0.09
CA SER A 208 23.66 -44.40 0.21
C SER A 208 24.21 -43.69 -1.03
N THR A 209 23.80 -42.44 -1.24
CA THR A 209 24.61 -41.42 -1.93
C THR A 209 24.69 -40.20 -1.00
N LYS A 210 25.93 -39.77 -0.71
CA LYS A 210 26.27 -38.70 0.24
C LYS A 210 25.40 -37.45 0.04
N LYS A 211 24.51 -37.16 0.99
CA LYS A 211 23.97 -35.81 1.19
C LYS A 211 24.95 -35.03 2.03
N GLU A 212 25.74 -34.20 1.37
CA GLU A 212 26.56 -33.19 1.99
C GLU A 212 25.63 -32.14 2.61
N SER A 213 25.69 -32.04 3.94
CA SER A 213 24.95 -31.09 4.74
C SER A 213 25.49 -29.68 4.51
N THR A 214 24.91 -28.96 3.55
CA THR A 214 24.98 -27.50 3.52
C THR A 214 23.67 -26.95 4.08
N THR A 215 23.79 -26.38 5.27
CA THR A 215 22.77 -25.56 5.92
C THR A 215 22.27 -24.50 4.93
N LYS A 216 21.08 -24.70 4.35
CA LYS A 216 20.45 -23.68 3.50
C LYS A 216 20.15 -22.47 4.37
N SER A 217 20.99 -21.44 4.25
CA SER A 217 20.71 -20.10 4.75
C SER A 217 19.37 -19.60 4.19
N PRO A 218 18.57 -18.85 4.95
CA PRO A 218 17.29 -18.34 4.46
C PRO A 218 17.51 -17.44 3.24
N SER A 219 16.88 -17.79 2.12
CA SER A 219 16.92 -17.06 0.85
C SER A 219 16.59 -15.58 1.09
N LEU A 220 17.47 -14.68 0.65
CA LEU A 220 17.21 -13.24 0.76
C LEU A 220 16.16 -12.82 -0.29
N PRO A 221 15.19 -11.96 0.08
CA PRO A 221 14.25 -11.42 -0.89
C PRO A 221 14.98 -10.50 -1.90
N LYS A 222 14.36 -10.30 -3.07
CA LYS A 222 14.86 -9.34 -4.07
C LYS A 222 14.70 -7.90 -3.56
N GLY A 223 15.66 -7.06 -3.91
CA GLY A 223 15.61 -5.62 -3.61
C GLY A 223 14.89 -4.85 -4.70
N TYR A 224 14.26 -3.73 -4.35
CA TYR A 224 13.61 -2.85 -5.32
C TYR A 224 13.95 -1.40 -5.00
N CYS A 225 14.43 -0.67 -6.01
CA CYS A 225 14.76 0.74 -5.87
C CYS A 225 14.39 1.54 -7.12
N THR A 226 14.29 2.86 -6.97
CA THR A 226 14.06 3.79 -8.06
C THR A 226 15.00 4.96 -7.94
N ILE A 227 15.68 5.25 -9.04
CA ILE A 227 16.52 6.43 -9.21
C ILE A 227 15.65 7.50 -9.86
N VAL A 228 15.46 8.62 -9.19
CA VAL A 228 14.76 9.80 -9.69
C VAL A 228 15.79 10.65 -10.44
N THR A 229 15.55 10.89 -11.72
CA THR A 229 16.38 11.77 -12.54
C THR A 229 15.57 12.93 -13.09
N ASN A 230 16.25 13.99 -13.51
CA ASN A 230 15.66 15.18 -14.13
C ASN A 230 14.68 14.88 -15.29
N HIS A 231 14.91 13.82 -16.08
CA HIS A 231 14.05 13.45 -17.22
C HIS A 231 13.24 12.17 -16.99
N GLY A 232 13.00 11.81 -15.73
CA GLY A 232 12.13 10.70 -15.35
C GLY A 232 12.79 9.72 -14.39
N ASN A 233 12.05 8.70 -13.98
CA ASN A 233 12.55 7.75 -12.99
C ASN A 233 13.02 6.47 -13.67
N LEU A 234 14.02 5.81 -13.09
CA LEU A 234 14.51 4.51 -13.50
C LEU A 234 14.27 3.51 -12.37
N ASN A 235 13.48 2.46 -12.62
CA ASN A 235 13.08 1.49 -11.61
C ASN A 235 13.88 0.18 -11.76
N PHE A 236 14.60 -0.21 -10.72
CA PHE A 236 15.47 -1.38 -10.72
C PHE A 236 15.00 -2.45 -9.73
N GLU A 237 15.08 -3.69 -10.18
CA GLU A 237 15.03 -4.90 -9.35
C GLU A 237 16.46 -5.36 -9.10
N LEU A 238 16.80 -5.66 -7.85
CA LEU A 238 18.14 -6.05 -7.41
C LEU A 238 18.13 -7.51 -6.97
N ASP A 239 19.09 -8.27 -7.49
CA ASP A 239 19.22 -9.71 -7.29
C ASP A 239 20.15 -10.00 -6.10
N SER A 240 19.57 -9.90 -4.89
CA SER A 240 20.24 -10.10 -3.60
C SER A 240 20.76 -11.53 -3.39
N GLU A 241 20.20 -12.51 -4.09
CA GLU A 241 20.60 -13.92 -4.01
C GLU A 241 21.88 -14.17 -4.82
N THR A 242 21.93 -13.63 -6.04
CA THR A 242 23.01 -13.83 -7.00
C THR A 242 24.24 -12.99 -6.64
N ALA A 243 24.05 -11.72 -6.32
CA ALA A 243 25.14 -10.78 -6.02
C ALA A 243 24.86 -9.98 -4.73
N PRO A 244 24.90 -10.63 -3.56
CA PRO A 244 24.56 -10.00 -2.28
C PRO A 244 25.50 -8.85 -1.91
N LYS A 245 26.81 -8.93 -2.23
CA LYS A 245 27.77 -7.89 -1.85
C LYS A 245 27.60 -6.63 -2.69
N ALA A 246 27.47 -6.77 -4.00
CA ALA A 246 27.20 -5.68 -4.94
C ALA A 246 25.87 -5.00 -4.61
N THR A 247 24.81 -5.78 -4.40
CA THR A 247 23.49 -5.26 -4.03
C THR A 247 23.55 -4.47 -2.72
N ARG A 248 24.21 -5.00 -1.69
CA ARG A 248 24.36 -4.29 -0.40
C ARG A 248 25.18 -3.02 -0.53
N PHE A 249 26.30 -3.06 -1.25
CA PHE A 249 27.13 -1.89 -1.51
C PHE A 249 26.34 -0.79 -2.24
N PHE A 250 25.55 -1.18 -3.24
CA PHE A 250 24.72 -0.26 -3.99
C PHE A 250 23.66 0.38 -3.07
N LEU A 251 22.87 -0.42 -2.34
CA LEU A 251 21.85 0.08 -1.41
C LEU A 251 22.43 1.01 -0.33
N LEU A 252 23.60 0.68 0.23
CA LEU A 252 24.32 1.55 1.16
C LEU A 252 24.71 2.89 0.53
N SER A 253 25.15 2.87 -0.73
CA SER A 253 25.50 4.07 -1.49
C SER A 253 24.26 4.95 -1.74
N LEU A 254 23.09 4.33 -1.96
CA LEU A 254 21.80 5.02 -2.06
C LEU A 254 21.40 5.64 -0.71
N GLN A 255 21.44 4.87 0.39
CA GLN A 255 21.04 5.32 1.74
C GLN A 255 21.89 6.50 2.22
N ARG A 256 23.18 6.51 1.89
CA ARG A 256 24.11 7.59 2.24
C ARG A 256 24.02 8.81 1.30
N GLY A 257 23.16 8.76 0.29
CA GLY A 257 22.96 9.87 -0.66
C GLY A 257 24.18 10.18 -1.52
N CYS A 258 25.15 9.27 -1.62
CA CYS A 258 26.41 9.49 -2.34
C CYS A 258 26.23 9.59 -3.85
N LEU A 259 25.06 9.22 -4.35
CA LEU A 259 24.71 9.21 -5.76
C LEU A 259 23.72 10.34 -6.15
N ASN A 260 23.50 11.32 -5.27
CA ASN A 260 22.75 12.54 -5.62
C ASN A 260 23.66 13.53 -6.37
N GLY A 261 23.16 14.16 -7.43
CA GLY A 261 23.91 15.09 -8.29
C GLY A 261 24.78 14.41 -9.36
N VAL A 262 24.68 13.09 -9.50
CA VAL A 262 25.48 12.29 -10.44
C VAL A 262 24.91 12.38 -11.82
N ARG A 263 25.78 12.56 -12.81
CA ARG A 263 25.38 12.54 -14.20
C ARG A 263 25.48 11.13 -14.77
N LEU A 264 24.47 10.69 -15.49
CA LEU A 264 24.47 9.50 -16.31
C LEU A 264 24.59 9.96 -17.77
N PHE A 265 25.55 9.38 -18.48
CA PHE A 265 25.74 9.63 -19.91
C PHE A 265 25.81 8.31 -20.66
N TYR A 266 25.38 8.35 -21.91
CA TYR A 266 25.48 7.22 -22.82
C TYR A 266 26.87 7.19 -23.45
N GLU A 267 27.59 6.08 -23.31
CA GLU A 267 28.86 5.87 -23.98
C GLU A 267 28.69 4.97 -25.20
N ALA A 268 28.75 5.58 -26.38
CA ALA A 268 28.60 4.90 -27.66
C ALA A 268 29.64 3.78 -27.89
N GLY A 269 30.87 3.93 -27.34
CA GLY A 269 31.94 2.94 -27.54
C GLY A 269 31.66 1.56 -26.91
N MET A 270 31.00 1.55 -25.75
CA MET A 270 30.63 0.31 -25.04
C MET A 270 29.13 0.00 -25.12
N ASN A 271 28.35 0.90 -25.74
CA ASN A 271 26.90 0.82 -25.87
C ASN A 271 26.23 0.56 -24.50
N CYS A 272 26.54 1.44 -23.55
CA CYS A 272 26.03 1.38 -22.18
C CYS A 272 25.86 2.77 -21.58
N ILE A 273 24.94 2.90 -20.64
CA ILE A 273 24.75 4.12 -19.85
C ILE A 273 25.62 4.00 -18.61
N ARG A 274 26.45 5.01 -18.34
CA ARG A 274 27.38 4.99 -17.20
C ARG A 274 27.29 6.25 -16.37
N THR A 275 27.64 6.08 -15.10
CA THR A 275 27.80 7.17 -14.14
C THR A 275 29.08 7.96 -14.45
N ALA A 276 28.96 9.28 -14.50
CA ALA A 276 30.07 10.21 -14.43
C ALA A 276 30.69 10.13 -13.03
N GLU A 277 32.01 10.24 -13.00
CA GLU A 277 32.82 10.06 -11.80
C GLU A 277 32.38 10.93 -10.62
N LEU A 278 32.40 10.31 -9.43
CA LEU A 278 31.92 10.89 -8.17
C LEU A 278 32.95 10.82 -7.08
N GLN A 279 32.84 11.71 -6.10
CA GLN A 279 33.63 11.71 -4.88
C GLN A 279 33.21 10.58 -3.93
N GLY A 280 34.19 10.03 -3.19
CA GLY A 280 34.02 8.82 -2.36
C GLY A 280 33.10 9.00 -1.14
N LEU A 281 32.70 7.86 -0.55
CA LEU A 281 31.84 7.80 0.63
C LEU A 281 32.43 8.56 1.83
N PRO A 282 31.67 9.44 2.51
CA PRO A 282 32.03 9.90 3.84
C PRO A 282 31.75 8.81 4.87
N GLY A 283 32.81 8.20 5.40
CA GLY A 283 32.83 7.57 6.73
C GLY A 283 32.22 6.17 6.91
N GLY A 284 33.03 5.26 7.46
CA GLY A 284 32.61 4.14 8.33
C GLY A 284 32.18 2.84 7.67
N GLU A 285 32.94 1.76 7.93
CA GLU A 285 32.58 0.37 7.65
C GLU A 285 31.49 -0.11 8.63
N ASP A 286 30.39 -0.68 8.13
CA ASP A 286 29.42 -1.40 8.96
C ASP A 286 29.97 -2.80 9.31
N LYS A 287 30.87 -2.88 10.30
CA LYS A 287 31.55 -4.12 10.74
C LYS A 287 30.62 -5.32 10.97
N LEU A 288 29.38 -5.06 11.41
CA LEU A 288 28.39 -6.08 11.71
C LEU A 288 27.93 -6.86 10.46
N THR A 289 27.99 -6.21 9.28
CA THR A 289 27.46 -6.75 8.01
C THR A 289 28.52 -7.48 7.18
N GLU A 290 29.78 -7.04 7.20
CA GLU A 290 30.90 -7.74 6.53
C GLU A 290 31.09 -9.17 7.06
N THR A 291 30.81 -9.38 8.34
CA THR A 291 30.88 -10.70 8.98
C THR A 291 29.84 -11.66 8.37
N ARG A 292 28.65 -11.16 7.98
CA ARG A 292 27.56 -11.97 7.38
C ARG A 292 27.77 -12.29 5.90
N LEU A 293 28.51 -11.46 5.17
CA LEU A 293 28.78 -11.61 3.73
C LEU A 293 30.15 -12.23 3.43
N LYS A 294 30.84 -12.71 4.46
CA LYS A 294 32.16 -13.35 4.34
C LYS A 294 32.02 -14.70 3.63
N GLY A 295 32.73 -14.87 2.50
CA GLY A 295 32.75 -16.12 1.72
C GLY A 295 31.87 -16.16 0.47
N HIS A 296 30.89 -15.27 0.30
CA HIS A 296 30.12 -15.16 -0.95
C HIS A 296 30.94 -14.42 -2.03
N ILE A 297 30.99 -14.96 -3.25
CA ILE A 297 31.62 -14.32 -4.40
C ILE A 297 30.50 -13.93 -5.36
N ASP A 298 30.41 -12.65 -5.71
CA ASP A 298 29.43 -12.21 -6.68
C ASP A 298 29.88 -12.62 -8.10
N PRO A 299 28.97 -13.08 -8.97
CA PRO A 299 29.31 -13.53 -10.30
C PRO A 299 29.68 -12.36 -11.22
N TYR A 300 30.73 -12.57 -12.00
CA TYR A 300 31.17 -11.65 -13.04
C TYR A 300 30.32 -11.83 -14.31
N VAL A 301 30.33 -10.83 -15.18
CA VAL A 301 29.78 -10.98 -16.54
C VAL A 301 30.60 -12.03 -17.29
N GLU A 302 30.01 -13.19 -17.56
CA GLU A 302 30.67 -14.33 -18.22
C GLU A 302 30.66 -14.18 -19.74
N GLU A 303 29.50 -14.07 -20.40
CA GLU A 303 29.40 -13.83 -21.86
C GLU A 303 27.96 -13.43 -22.23
N GLY A 304 27.79 -12.53 -23.21
CA GLY A 304 26.47 -12.21 -23.78
C GLY A 304 25.51 -11.49 -22.81
N LEU A 305 25.67 -10.18 -22.66
CA LEU A 305 24.85 -9.41 -21.73
C LEU A 305 23.48 -9.03 -22.32
N ALA A 306 22.41 -9.42 -21.64
CA ALA A 306 21.06 -8.95 -21.95
C ALA A 306 20.95 -7.43 -21.74
N ALA A 307 20.09 -6.77 -22.53
CA ALA A 307 19.78 -5.37 -22.34
C ALA A 307 19.14 -5.11 -20.97
N ASN A 308 19.26 -3.87 -20.47
CA ASN A 308 18.62 -3.41 -19.24
C ASN A 308 19.13 -4.09 -17.97
N LYS A 309 20.38 -4.59 -17.95
CA LYS A 309 21.02 -5.13 -16.76
C LYS A 309 21.79 -4.05 -16.02
N LEU A 310 21.73 -4.09 -14.70
CA LEU A 310 22.44 -3.19 -13.81
C LEU A 310 23.73 -3.86 -13.35
N LEU A 311 24.84 -3.16 -13.60
CA LEU A 311 26.19 -3.62 -13.41
C LEU A 311 26.95 -2.69 -12.47
N ILE A 312 27.86 -3.25 -11.69
CA ILE A 312 28.80 -2.47 -10.88
C ILE A 312 30.23 -2.90 -11.19
N SER A 313 31.18 -1.96 -11.15
CA SER A 313 32.59 -2.30 -11.34
C SER A 313 33.03 -3.29 -10.26
N SER A 314 33.62 -4.43 -10.64
CA SER A 314 34.12 -5.47 -9.74
C SER A 314 35.09 -5.01 -8.66
N LYS A 315 35.65 -3.80 -8.80
CA LYS A 315 36.52 -3.15 -7.81
C LYS A 315 35.74 -2.35 -6.76
N TYR A 316 34.41 -2.51 -6.69
CA TYR A 316 33.55 -1.86 -5.69
C TYR A 316 34.07 -2.20 -4.29
N ARG A 317 34.80 -1.26 -3.69
CA ARG A 317 35.22 -1.32 -2.28
C ARG A 317 34.44 -0.26 -1.55
N LEU A 318 33.98 -0.56 -0.33
CA LEU A 318 33.24 0.35 0.56
C LEU A 318 33.90 1.73 0.81
N LYS A 319 35.17 1.90 0.39
CA LYS A 319 35.96 3.12 0.49
C LYS A 319 36.12 3.89 -0.83
N LYS A 320 35.59 3.38 -1.94
CA LYS A 320 35.75 3.94 -3.29
C LYS A 320 34.41 4.33 -3.91
N THR A 321 34.51 5.09 -4.98
CA THR A 321 33.44 5.65 -5.79
C THR A 321 32.49 4.55 -6.29
N CYS A 322 31.18 4.79 -6.18
CA CYS A 322 30.16 3.85 -6.64
C CYS A 322 29.88 4.09 -8.14
N HIS A 323 30.63 3.42 -9.01
CA HIS A 323 30.37 3.44 -10.45
C HIS A 323 29.49 2.25 -10.86
N PHE A 324 28.27 2.56 -11.28
CA PHE A 324 27.38 1.59 -11.89
C PHE A 324 27.12 1.92 -13.37
N VAL A 325 26.77 0.87 -14.11
CA VAL A 325 26.54 0.88 -15.55
C VAL A 325 25.21 0.16 -15.83
N ILE A 326 24.44 0.67 -16.79
CA ILE A 326 23.23 0.03 -17.30
C ILE A 326 23.54 -0.46 -18.71
N SER A 327 23.36 -1.76 -18.96
CA SER A 327 23.60 -2.34 -20.27
C SER A 327 22.51 -1.96 -21.28
N CYS A 328 22.92 -1.70 -22.51
CA CYS A 328 22.03 -1.59 -23.66
C CYS A 328 22.17 -2.85 -24.53
N GLU A 329 21.26 -3.02 -25.49
CA GLU A 329 21.28 -4.15 -26.41
C GLU A 329 22.55 -4.12 -27.26
N GLY A 330 23.41 -5.13 -27.14
CA GLY A 330 24.69 -5.20 -27.85
C GLY A 330 25.86 -4.50 -27.16
N SER A 331 25.83 -4.36 -25.82
CA SER A 331 26.95 -3.85 -25.04
C SER A 331 28.20 -4.74 -25.16
N LYS A 332 29.38 -4.14 -25.33
CA LYS A 332 30.67 -4.85 -25.53
C LYS A 332 31.71 -4.40 -24.50
N GLY A 333 32.65 -5.28 -24.13
CA GLY A 333 33.79 -4.95 -23.27
C GLY A 333 33.50 -4.85 -21.77
N LEU A 334 32.39 -5.44 -21.30
CA LEU A 334 31.98 -5.46 -19.89
C LEU A 334 32.38 -6.75 -19.15
N GLU A 335 32.85 -7.74 -19.89
CA GLU A 335 33.22 -9.09 -19.40
C GLU A 335 34.38 -9.02 -18.39
N GLY A 336 34.28 -9.81 -17.33
CA GLY A 336 35.30 -9.93 -16.27
C GLY A 336 35.54 -8.69 -15.40
N ASN A 337 35.09 -7.51 -15.80
CA ASN A 337 35.31 -6.25 -15.08
C ASN A 337 34.10 -5.79 -14.27
N TYR A 338 32.90 -6.26 -14.61
CA TYR A 338 31.66 -5.87 -13.97
C TYR A 338 30.93 -7.06 -13.35
N VAL A 339 30.16 -6.78 -12.30
CA VAL A 339 29.28 -7.71 -11.60
C VAL A 339 27.84 -7.33 -11.91
N ILE A 340 27.02 -8.30 -12.30
CA ILE A 340 25.59 -8.12 -12.53
C ILE A 340 24.88 -8.28 -11.18
N PHE A 341 24.10 -7.27 -10.78
CA PHE A 341 23.40 -7.31 -9.50
C PHE A 341 21.95 -6.83 -9.58
N GLY A 342 21.46 -6.47 -10.77
CA GLY A 342 20.07 -6.09 -10.94
C GLY A 342 19.63 -5.94 -12.39
N THR A 343 18.36 -5.57 -12.57
CA THR A 343 17.71 -5.38 -13.87
C THR A 343 16.81 -4.13 -13.82
N LEU A 344 16.80 -3.35 -14.90
CA LEU A 344 15.88 -2.22 -15.11
C LEU A 344 14.51 -2.77 -15.55
N VAL A 345 13.53 -2.66 -14.65
CA VAL A 345 12.18 -3.24 -14.81
C VAL A 345 11.19 -2.21 -15.33
N GLY A 346 11.24 -0.98 -14.84
CA GLY A 346 10.24 0.04 -15.13
C GLY A 346 10.82 1.30 -15.77
N LYS A 347 9.97 2.03 -16.49
CA LYS A 347 10.29 3.34 -17.12
C LYS A 347 11.53 3.30 -18.01
N ARG A 348 11.63 2.24 -18.82
CA ARG A 348 12.72 2.03 -19.80
C ARG A 348 12.81 3.13 -20.85
N GLU A 349 11.71 3.84 -21.06
CA GLU A 349 11.62 4.99 -21.97
C GLU A 349 12.65 6.06 -21.65
N THR A 350 12.91 6.35 -20.37
CA THR A 350 13.92 7.34 -19.95
C THR A 350 15.33 6.90 -20.32
N ALA A 351 15.66 5.61 -20.13
CA ALA A 351 16.96 5.06 -20.55
C ALA A 351 17.08 5.03 -22.09
N GLN A 352 16.00 4.68 -22.80
CA GLN A 352 15.97 4.70 -24.26
C GLN A 352 16.09 6.12 -24.83
N ALA A 353 15.52 7.12 -24.16
CA ALA A 353 15.62 8.51 -24.55
C ALA A 353 17.07 9.01 -24.52
N LEU A 354 17.84 8.61 -23.50
CA LEU A 354 19.27 8.89 -23.39
C LEU A 354 20.07 8.17 -24.50
N VAL A 355 19.79 6.89 -24.76
CA VAL A 355 20.47 6.11 -25.82
C VAL A 355 20.19 6.67 -27.22
N LYS A 356 18.95 7.10 -27.48
CA LYS A 356 18.54 7.71 -28.76
C LYS A 356 19.02 9.15 -28.93
N GLY A 357 19.60 9.76 -27.90
CA GLY A 357 20.07 11.15 -27.92
C GLY A 357 18.95 12.20 -27.87
N TYR A 358 17.75 11.84 -27.44
CA TYR A 358 16.69 12.84 -27.16
C TYR A 358 17.00 13.66 -25.90
N VAL A 359 17.86 13.14 -25.04
CA VAL A 359 18.35 13.76 -23.81
C VAL A 359 19.87 13.64 -23.79
N GLU A 360 20.58 14.72 -23.50
CA GLU A 360 22.05 14.74 -23.49
C GLU A 360 22.64 14.14 -22.21
N GLU A 361 22.04 14.45 -21.05
CA GLU A 361 22.48 13.93 -19.74
C GLU A 361 21.28 13.68 -18.81
N LEU A 362 21.35 12.61 -18.02
CA LEU A 362 20.44 12.40 -16.89
C LEU A 362 21.15 12.73 -15.60
N VAL A 363 20.60 13.65 -14.80
CA VAL A 363 21.14 13.96 -13.47
C VAL A 363 20.30 13.23 -12.43
N ILE A 364 20.95 12.50 -11.53
CA ILE A 364 20.28 11.85 -10.40
C ILE A 364 19.94 12.91 -9.36
N GLU A 365 18.65 13.15 -9.15
CA GLU A 365 18.15 14.14 -8.18
C GLU A 365 17.88 13.49 -6.82
N GLY A 366 17.49 12.22 -6.83
CA GLY A 366 17.17 11.50 -5.61
C GLY A 366 16.93 10.03 -5.85
N MET A 367 16.81 9.27 -4.77
CA MET A 367 16.69 7.82 -4.82
C MET A 367 15.66 7.35 -3.80
N LYS A 368 14.84 6.38 -4.18
CA LYS A 368 13.82 5.75 -3.33
C LYS A 368 14.08 4.24 -3.28
N ILE A 369 14.31 3.71 -2.08
CA ILE A 369 14.41 2.26 -1.85
C ILE A 369 13.03 1.79 -1.40
N TYR A 370 12.45 0.83 -2.11
CA TYR A 370 11.13 0.27 -1.77
C TYR A 370 11.25 -1.01 -0.95
N VAL A 371 12.29 -1.81 -1.24
CA VAL A 371 12.56 -3.06 -0.54
C VAL A 371 14.05 -3.17 -0.32
N ASP A 372 14.50 -3.07 0.94
CA ASP A 372 15.85 -3.44 1.37
C ASP A 372 15.85 -4.90 1.87
N PRO A 373 16.54 -5.82 1.18
CA PRO A 373 16.63 -7.23 1.56
C PRO A 373 17.21 -7.51 2.94
N TRP A 374 17.91 -6.55 3.56
CA TRP A 374 18.60 -6.71 4.83
C TRP A 374 17.92 -6.01 6.02
N GLU A 375 16.89 -5.19 5.80
CA GLU A 375 16.18 -4.48 6.88
C GLU A 375 15.43 -5.44 7.83
N ASP A 376 14.87 -6.53 7.32
CA ASP A 376 14.07 -7.48 8.11
C ASP A 376 14.87 -8.36 9.09
N LYS A 377 16.21 -8.38 8.99
CA LYS A 377 17.09 -9.26 9.80
C LYS A 377 17.85 -8.54 10.92
N ILE A 378 17.43 -7.31 11.28
CA ILE A 378 17.99 -6.51 12.38
C ILE A 378 17.13 -6.59 13.66
N LYS A 379 15.96 -7.24 13.62
CA LYS A 379 15.10 -7.44 14.81
C LYS A 379 15.53 -8.61 15.68
#